data_AF-A0A6M2DY04-F1
#
_entry.id   AF-A0A6M2DY04-F1
#
_cell.length_a   1.000
_cell.length_b   1.000
_cell.length_c   1.000
_cell.angle_alpha   90.00
_cell.angle_beta   90.00
_cell.angle_gamma   90.00
#
_symmetry.space_group_name_H-M   'P 1'
#
loop_
_entity.id
_entity.type
_entity.pdbx_description
1 polymer ?
#
loop_
_entity_poly.entity_id
_entity_poly.type
_entity_poly.pdbx_seq_one_letter_code
_entity_poly.pdbx_strand_id
1 'polypeptide(L)'
;MLWVPVQVLKAIWPAFLPYAVAVHADAQINELSLELLLLQVILPALLEQSHTRIWLKALMRTWCRAVSWLLDLRSYLLGDEDLNNADNAEAPQPAPVIDPAAGLGAAHQALIHRDDPIGYQPYVKPRFFVFRMIGLLILVAISLVLASLVALTVPVWLGRHGMSLWLVGGPPNAAVSAKSGANVKVQGRVHELYTAACGMYLCWLGARALALLASWLPQGRAAIIAKIKQWLSVGAACLISAVLLLGVIPMLFGLLLEFVVVMPLRVPLEQTPNVFLWQDWALGVLYTKIACAVTMMGPDWSLRRAIEKAYRDGIREIDIFFIIRDLAAPVITSFGLALAVPYVAAHSIAPLFITNKHTLTLITRKIYPFLLLICSVAGIVVFQIKQFKKLYEHIKNDKYLVGQRLVNYDHRRHRNQALTSSN
;
A
#
# COMPACT_ATOMS: atom_id res chain seq x y z
N MET A 1 4.38 -8.33 29.94
CA MET A 1 5.11 -8.79 28.73
C MET A 1 6.34 -7.94 28.42
N LEU A 2 6.25 -6.60 28.35
CA LEU A 2 7.41 -5.75 27.97
C LEU A 2 8.40 -5.42 29.10
N TRP A 3 8.00 -5.53 30.37
CA TRP A 3 8.84 -5.11 31.50
C TRP A 3 10.10 -5.99 31.69
N VAL A 4 9.95 -7.32 31.69
CA VAL A 4 11.08 -8.26 31.87
C VAL A 4 12.11 -8.15 30.73
N PRO A 5 11.72 -8.17 29.43
CA PRO A 5 12.67 -8.02 28.32
C PRO A 5 13.42 -6.69 28.35
N VAL A 6 12.77 -5.59 28.75
CA VAL A 6 13.41 -4.27 28.84
C VAL A 6 14.45 -4.22 29.96
N GLN A 7 14.21 -4.87 31.09
CA GLN A 7 15.20 -4.96 32.18
C GLN A 7 16.40 -5.83 31.76
N VAL A 8 16.13 -6.96 31.10
CA VAL A 8 17.19 -7.80 30.52
C VAL A 8 18.01 -7.02 29.50
N LEU A 9 17.37 -6.21 28.64
CA LEU A 9 18.05 -5.37 27.67
C LEU A 9 18.91 -4.27 28.32
N LYS A 10 18.43 -3.64 29.39
CA LYS A 10 19.21 -2.66 30.18
C LYS A 10 20.46 -3.29 30.78
N ALA A 11 20.37 -4.54 31.23
CA ALA A 11 21.48 -5.27 31.82
C ALA A 11 22.51 -5.72 30.76
N ILE A 12 22.04 -6.23 29.61
CA ILE A 12 22.91 -6.76 28.55
C ILE A 12 23.53 -5.64 27.70
N TRP A 13 22.77 -4.59 27.37
CA TRP A 13 23.21 -3.54 26.46
C TRP A 13 22.73 -2.13 26.88
N PRO A 14 23.33 -1.53 27.92
CA PRO A 14 22.89 -0.22 28.44
C PRO A 14 23.02 0.92 27.43
N ALA A 15 23.92 0.79 26.44
CA ALA A 15 24.12 1.78 25.38
C ALA A 15 23.05 1.73 24.27
N PHE A 16 22.17 0.72 24.24
CA PHE A 16 21.12 0.60 23.23
C PHE A 16 19.95 1.55 23.49
N LEU A 17 19.73 1.90 24.76
CA LEU A 17 18.72 2.85 25.23
C LEU A 17 19.37 4.22 25.50
N PRO A 18 18.65 5.36 25.37
CA PRO A 18 17.19 5.50 25.28
C PRO A 18 16.63 5.46 23.85
N TYR A 19 15.38 4.98 23.72
CA TYR A 19 14.59 5.19 22.51
C TYR A 19 14.22 6.67 22.41
N ALA A 20 14.91 7.41 21.54
CA ALA A 20 14.60 8.81 21.27
C ALA A 20 13.33 8.93 20.41
N VAL A 21 12.16 9.00 21.06
CA VAL A 21 10.93 9.55 20.46
C VAL A 21 10.95 11.05 20.73
N ALA A 22 11.88 11.76 20.09
CA ALA A 22 11.93 13.22 20.19
C ALA A 22 10.98 13.80 19.14
N VAL A 23 9.75 14.12 19.55
CA VAL A 23 8.82 14.98 18.79
C VAL A 23 9.42 16.38 18.81
N HIS A 24 9.96 16.87 17.70
CA HIS A 24 10.51 18.23 17.65
C HIS A 24 9.37 19.19 17.34
N ALA A 25 8.94 19.97 18.33
CA ALA A 25 7.86 20.95 18.20
C ALA A 25 8.09 21.98 17.08
N ASP A 26 9.35 22.24 16.71
CA ASP A 26 9.71 23.27 15.70
C ASP A 26 9.65 22.78 14.24
N ALA A 27 9.47 21.46 14.01
CA ALA A 27 9.44 20.86 12.66
C ALA A 27 8.12 20.11 12.38
N GLN A 28 7.02 20.58 12.98
CA GLN A 28 5.72 19.91 12.99
C GLN A 28 5.20 19.50 11.60
N ILE A 29 5.41 20.32 10.55
CA ILE A 29 4.93 20.03 9.19
C ILE A 29 5.78 18.93 8.53
N ASN A 30 7.09 18.94 8.76
CA ASN A 30 8.01 17.95 8.21
C ASN A 30 7.77 16.58 8.88
N GLU A 31 7.59 16.57 10.20
CA GLU A 31 7.25 15.37 10.97
C GLU A 31 5.88 14.82 10.55
N LEU A 32 4.84 15.66 10.40
CA LEU A 32 3.50 15.24 9.98
C LEU A 32 3.51 14.59 8.58
N SER A 33 4.23 15.16 7.62
CA SER A 33 4.33 14.59 6.27
C SER A 33 4.96 13.18 6.28
N LEU A 34 5.90 12.95 7.20
CA LEU A 34 6.64 11.70 7.34
C LEU A 34 5.82 10.65 8.10
N GLU A 35 5.11 11.05 9.15
CA GLU A 35 4.16 10.20 9.88
C GLU A 35 3.00 9.76 8.98
N LEU A 36 2.48 10.66 8.13
CA LEU A 36 1.46 10.33 7.14
C LEU A 36 1.96 9.32 6.12
N LEU A 37 3.21 9.45 5.65
CA LEU A 37 3.81 8.48 4.73
C LEU A 37 3.97 7.11 5.42
N LEU A 38 4.41 7.09 6.68
CA LEU A 38 4.50 5.86 7.47
C LEU A 38 3.11 5.21 7.65
N LEU A 39 2.08 5.99 7.96
CA LEU A 39 0.72 5.48 8.13
C LEU A 39 0.08 5.02 6.81
N GLN A 40 0.42 5.65 5.69
CA GLN A 40 -0.23 5.41 4.40
C GLN A 40 0.47 4.36 3.54
N VAL A 41 1.78 4.19 3.70
CA VAL A 41 2.60 3.25 2.92
C VAL A 41 3.07 2.09 3.79
N ILE A 42 3.64 2.37 4.96
CA ILE A 42 4.29 1.35 5.79
C ILE A 42 3.25 0.53 6.56
N LEU A 43 2.25 1.17 7.18
CA LEU A 43 1.25 0.47 7.99
C LEU A 43 0.42 -0.54 7.16
N PRO A 44 -0.12 -0.20 5.97
CA PRO A 44 -0.87 -1.16 5.17
C PRO A 44 0.02 -2.30 4.67
N ALA A 45 1.26 -2.00 4.25
CA ALA A 45 2.20 -3.03 3.81
C ALA A 45 2.59 -4.02 4.93
N LEU A 46 2.67 -3.54 6.18
CA LEU A 46 2.88 -4.41 7.34
C LEU A 46 1.64 -5.25 7.68
N LEU A 47 0.42 -4.69 7.55
CA LEU A 47 -0.83 -5.36 7.92
C LEU A 47 -1.36 -6.34 6.86
N GLU A 48 -1.14 -6.06 5.57
CA GLU A 48 -1.64 -6.86 4.45
C GLU A 48 -0.80 -8.13 4.20
N GLN A 49 0.23 -8.35 5.03
CA GLN A 49 1.21 -9.41 4.84
C GLN A 49 0.71 -10.77 5.35
N SER A 50 -0.27 -11.35 4.66
CA SER A 50 -0.86 -12.68 4.93
C SER A 50 0.16 -13.81 5.11
N HIS A 51 1.34 -13.69 4.50
CA HIS A 51 2.44 -14.63 4.63
C HIS A 51 3.03 -14.72 6.05
N THR A 52 3.00 -13.65 6.83
CA THR A 52 3.48 -13.67 8.22
C THR A 52 2.67 -14.64 9.06
N ARG A 53 1.36 -14.74 8.80
CA ARG A 53 0.46 -15.71 9.45
C ARG A 53 0.86 -17.16 9.14
N ILE A 54 1.21 -17.44 7.89
CA ILE A 54 1.64 -18.80 7.47
C ILE A 54 2.96 -19.16 8.15
N TRP A 55 3.92 -18.23 8.14
CA TRP A 55 5.23 -18.41 8.77
C TRP A 55 5.12 -18.57 10.28
N LEU A 56 4.26 -17.78 10.92
CA LEU A 56 3.99 -17.87 12.36
C LEU A 56 3.36 -19.21 12.71
N LYS A 57 2.38 -19.68 11.94
CA LYS A 57 1.78 -21.02 12.13
C LYS A 57 2.83 -22.13 11.97
N ALA A 58 3.68 -22.04 10.96
CA ALA A 58 4.75 -23.00 10.74
C ALA A 58 5.75 -23.00 11.90
N LEU A 59 6.20 -21.82 12.34
CA LEU A 59 7.11 -21.64 13.46
C LEU A 59 6.53 -22.18 14.77
N MET A 60 5.27 -21.85 15.07
CA MET A 60 4.57 -22.34 16.25
C MET A 60 4.45 -23.87 16.20
N ARG A 61 4.09 -24.45 15.04
CA ARG A 61 3.98 -25.90 14.87
C ARG A 61 5.33 -26.60 15.05
N THR A 62 6.42 -26.05 14.51
CA THR A 62 7.78 -26.58 14.68
C THR A 62 8.23 -26.49 16.13
N TRP A 63 7.94 -25.38 16.81
CA TRP A 63 8.22 -25.20 18.23
C TRP A 63 7.43 -26.19 19.09
N CYS A 64 6.12 -26.35 18.85
CA CYS A 64 5.28 -27.32 19.55
C CYS A 64 5.81 -28.74 19.36
N ARG A 65 6.22 -29.12 18.14
CA ARG A 65 6.85 -30.43 17.88
C ARG A 65 8.14 -30.61 18.67
N ALA A 66 9.04 -29.63 18.64
CA ALA A 66 10.32 -29.70 19.36
C ALA A 66 10.12 -29.80 20.88
N VAL A 67 9.22 -29.01 21.46
CA VAL A 67 8.93 -29.01 22.90
C VAL A 67 8.18 -30.27 23.31
N SER A 68 7.23 -30.73 22.49
CA SER A 68 6.52 -31.98 22.74
C SER A 68 7.43 -33.21 22.67
N TRP A 69 8.47 -33.18 21.83
CA TRP A 69 9.51 -34.19 21.78
C TRP A 69 10.43 -34.13 22.99
N LEU A 70 10.86 -32.92 23.39
CA LEU A 70 11.75 -32.73 24.54
C LEU A 70 11.12 -33.14 25.87
N LEU A 71 9.83 -32.84 26.07
CA LEU A 71 9.09 -33.16 27.29
C LEU A 71 8.30 -34.48 27.19
N ASP A 72 8.33 -35.13 26.03
CA ASP A 72 7.58 -36.37 25.76
C ASP A 72 6.10 -36.21 26.14
N LEU A 73 5.50 -35.13 25.61
CA LEU A 73 4.09 -34.71 25.78
C LEU A 73 3.35 -34.67 24.43
N ARG A 74 3.82 -35.46 23.45
CA ARG A 74 3.34 -35.42 22.06
C ARG A 74 1.84 -35.72 21.94
N SER A 75 1.34 -36.78 22.57
CA SER A 75 -0.08 -37.14 22.52
C SER A 75 -0.98 -36.12 23.23
N TYR A 76 -0.45 -35.40 24.23
CA TYR A 76 -1.20 -34.36 24.95
C TYR A 76 -1.29 -33.02 24.19
N LEU A 77 -0.23 -32.61 23.47
CA LEU A 77 -0.15 -31.30 22.80
C LEU A 77 -0.58 -31.32 21.32
N LEU A 78 -0.31 -32.41 20.61
CA LEU A 78 -0.56 -32.52 19.17
C LEU A 78 -1.62 -33.56 18.81
N GLY A 79 -2.01 -34.41 19.76
CA GLY A 79 -2.78 -35.63 19.48
C GLY A 79 -1.91 -36.67 18.73
N ASP A 80 -2.29 -37.93 18.80
CA ASP A 80 -1.66 -38.98 18.01
C ASP A 80 -2.31 -39.00 16.61
N GLU A 81 -1.62 -38.41 15.62
CA GLU A 81 -2.06 -38.41 14.21
C GLU A 81 -2.28 -39.84 13.67
N ASP A 82 -1.59 -40.84 14.25
CA ASP A 82 -1.65 -42.24 13.81
C ASP A 82 -2.93 -42.98 14.24
N LEU A 83 -3.62 -42.55 15.31
CA LEU A 83 -4.89 -43.15 15.76
C LEU A 83 -6.09 -42.61 14.98
N ASN A 84 -6.11 -41.31 14.67
CA ASN A 84 -7.20 -40.70 13.91
C ASN A 84 -7.29 -41.18 12.45
N ASN A 85 -6.19 -41.61 11.83
CA ASN A 85 -6.24 -42.20 10.49
C ASN A 85 -6.65 -43.68 10.49
N ALA A 86 -6.44 -44.40 11.60
CA ALA A 86 -6.87 -45.79 11.75
C ALA A 86 -8.38 -45.88 12.06
N ASP A 87 -8.89 -45.06 12.98
CA ASP A 87 -10.32 -45.08 13.35
C ASP A 87 -11.24 -44.44 12.27
N ASN A 88 -10.73 -43.51 11.46
CA ASN A 88 -11.48 -42.96 10.32
C ASN A 88 -11.47 -43.88 9.08
N ALA A 89 -10.67 -44.95 9.06
CA ALA A 89 -10.66 -45.91 7.96
C ALA A 89 -11.75 -46.99 8.08
N GLU A 90 -12.36 -47.17 9.27
CA GLU A 90 -13.34 -48.24 9.54
C GLU A 90 -14.79 -47.76 9.74
N ALA A 91 -15.06 -46.46 9.73
CA ALA A 91 -16.43 -45.93 9.73
C ALA A 91 -16.83 -45.46 8.32
N PRO A 92 -17.81 -46.09 7.65
CA PRO A 92 -18.42 -45.52 6.46
C PRO A 92 -19.15 -44.24 6.89
N GLN A 93 -18.53 -43.09 6.66
CA GLN A 93 -19.21 -41.81 6.83
C GLN A 93 -20.37 -41.76 5.83
N PRO A 94 -21.63 -41.53 6.27
CA PRO A 94 -22.71 -41.31 5.34
C PRO A 94 -22.37 -40.09 4.51
N ALA A 95 -22.29 -40.26 3.19
CA ALA A 95 -22.13 -39.17 2.25
C ALA A 95 -23.18 -38.09 2.56
N PRO A 96 -22.81 -36.79 2.56
CA PRO A 96 -23.75 -35.74 2.90
C PRO A 96 -24.91 -35.79 1.91
N VAL A 97 -26.14 -35.90 2.43
CA VAL A 97 -27.36 -35.70 1.64
C VAL A 97 -27.36 -34.24 1.23
N ILE A 98 -26.95 -33.98 0.00
CA ILE A 98 -27.04 -32.65 -0.61
C ILE A 98 -28.51 -32.48 -1.01
N ASP A 99 -29.29 -31.82 -0.16
CA ASP A 99 -30.57 -31.28 -0.58
C ASP A 99 -30.30 -30.16 -1.61
N PRO A 100 -30.75 -30.29 -2.87
CA PRO A 100 -30.47 -29.30 -3.92
C PRO A 100 -31.15 -27.95 -3.68
N ALA A 101 -31.98 -27.82 -2.63
CA ALA A 101 -32.64 -26.58 -2.22
C ALA A 101 -31.83 -25.75 -1.21
N ALA A 102 -30.83 -26.34 -0.55
CA ALA A 102 -29.98 -25.64 0.42
C ALA A 102 -28.85 -24.93 -0.34
N GLY A 103 -29.11 -23.69 -0.78
CA GLY A 103 -28.20 -22.89 -1.59
C GLY A 103 -26.79 -22.69 -0.97
N LEU A 104 -25.86 -22.13 -1.76
CA LEU A 104 -24.44 -21.92 -1.40
C LEU A 104 -24.20 -21.38 0.02
N GLY A 105 -25.13 -20.61 0.59
CA GLY A 105 -25.09 -20.13 1.96
C GLY A 105 -25.10 -21.24 3.02
N ALA A 106 -25.89 -22.30 2.84
CA ALA A 106 -25.92 -23.45 3.76
C ALA A 106 -24.64 -24.28 3.69
N ALA A 107 -24.07 -24.45 2.49
CA ALA A 107 -22.77 -25.07 2.30
C ALA A 107 -21.63 -24.24 2.92
N HIS A 108 -21.73 -22.90 2.84
CA HIS A 108 -20.77 -22.00 3.48
C HIS A 108 -20.92 -21.98 5.01
N GLN A 109 -22.16 -22.06 5.52
CA GLN A 109 -22.43 -22.18 6.95
C GLN A 109 -21.92 -23.50 7.52
N ALA A 110 -22.07 -24.61 6.79
CA ALA A 110 -21.48 -25.90 7.15
C ALA A 110 -19.93 -25.88 7.15
N LEU A 111 -19.30 -25.06 6.30
CA LEU A 111 -17.84 -24.86 6.30
C LEU A 111 -17.34 -24.00 7.48
N ILE A 112 -18.15 -23.04 7.96
CA ILE A 112 -17.83 -22.23 9.14
C ILE A 112 -18.01 -23.05 10.44
N HIS A 113 -18.94 -24.00 10.46
CA HIS A 113 -19.16 -24.93 11.59
C HIS A 113 -18.25 -26.16 11.59
N ARG A 114 -17.20 -26.19 10.76
CA ARG A 114 -16.21 -27.27 10.70
C ARG A 114 -15.10 -27.14 11.76
N ASP A 115 -15.39 -26.44 12.85
CA ASP A 115 -14.65 -26.60 14.09
C ASP A 115 -15.21 -27.86 14.74
N ASP A 116 -14.49 -28.98 14.61
CA ASP A 116 -14.85 -30.22 15.29
C ASP A 116 -15.15 -29.90 16.76
N PRO A 117 -16.25 -30.44 17.33
CA PRO A 117 -16.49 -30.28 18.75
C PRO A 117 -15.23 -30.74 19.47
N ILE A 118 -14.73 -29.89 20.37
CA ILE A 118 -13.56 -30.13 21.23
C ILE A 118 -13.94 -31.25 22.21
N GLY A 119 -14.14 -32.45 21.67
CA GLY A 119 -14.43 -33.66 22.41
C GLY A 119 -13.20 -34.04 23.20
N TYR A 120 -13.43 -34.77 24.29
CA TYR A 120 -12.36 -35.36 25.08
C TYR A 120 -11.50 -36.23 24.15
N GLN A 121 -10.30 -35.75 23.79
CA GLN A 121 -9.30 -36.57 23.13
C GLN A 121 -8.59 -37.41 24.20
N PRO A 122 -8.66 -38.75 24.13
CA PRO A 122 -7.94 -39.60 25.05
C PRO A 122 -6.43 -39.36 24.86
N TYR A 123 -5.74 -38.99 25.95
CA TYR A 123 -4.29 -38.77 25.95
C TYR A 123 -3.60 -39.75 26.89
N VAL A 124 -2.39 -40.16 26.52
CA VAL A 124 -1.56 -41.02 27.36
C VAL A 124 -0.85 -40.15 28.40
N LYS A 125 -1.05 -40.44 29.69
CA LYS A 125 -0.41 -39.70 30.79
C LYS A 125 1.00 -40.26 31.07
N PRO A 126 2.08 -39.54 30.74
CA PRO A 126 3.44 -39.99 31.03
C PRO A 126 3.81 -39.94 32.52
N ARG A 127 4.89 -40.61 32.88
CA ARG A 127 5.49 -40.54 34.23
C ARG A 127 5.98 -39.11 34.53
N PHE A 128 5.71 -38.62 35.74
CA PHE A 128 5.99 -37.23 36.17
C PHE A 128 5.29 -36.14 35.35
N PHE A 129 4.04 -36.39 34.92
CA PHE A 129 3.24 -35.45 34.14
C PHE A 129 3.21 -34.01 34.67
N VAL A 130 3.04 -33.82 35.98
CA VAL A 130 2.98 -32.49 36.61
C VAL A 130 4.30 -31.72 36.45
N PHE A 131 5.44 -32.37 36.67
CA PHE A 131 6.75 -31.75 36.48
C PHE A 131 7.01 -31.38 35.02
N ARG A 132 6.59 -32.23 34.08
CA ARG A 132 6.69 -31.96 32.64
C ARG A 132 5.80 -30.77 32.23
N MET A 133 4.61 -30.64 32.81
CA MET A 133 3.71 -29.50 32.60
C MET A 133 4.27 -28.19 33.19
N ILE A 134 4.89 -28.25 34.38
CA ILE A 134 5.60 -27.09 34.94
C ILE A 134 6.78 -26.73 34.04
N GLY A 135 7.53 -27.71 33.54
CA GLY A 135 8.60 -27.52 32.56
C GLY A 135 8.11 -26.89 31.24
N LEU A 136 6.94 -27.31 30.75
CA LEU A 136 6.27 -26.70 29.60
C LEU A 136 6.00 -25.22 29.84
N LEU A 137 5.40 -24.89 30.99
CA LEU A 137 5.06 -23.51 31.34
C LEU A 137 6.31 -22.62 31.45
N ILE A 138 7.39 -23.15 32.02
CA ILE A 138 8.69 -22.47 32.07
C ILE A 138 9.26 -22.26 30.66
N LEU A 139 9.22 -23.27 29.79
CA LEU A 139 9.69 -23.15 28.40
C LEU A 139 8.85 -22.16 27.59
N VAL A 140 7.54 -22.12 27.79
CA VAL A 140 6.66 -21.10 27.19
C VAL A 140 7.07 -19.71 27.68
N ALA A 141 7.30 -19.53 28.98
CA ALA A 141 7.70 -18.25 29.54
C ALA A 141 9.07 -17.80 28.99
N ILE A 142 10.07 -18.70 28.95
CA ILE A 142 11.40 -18.41 28.42
C ILE A 142 11.34 -18.08 26.92
N SER A 143 10.65 -18.90 26.13
CA SER A 143 10.53 -18.68 24.68
C SER A 143 9.79 -17.39 24.36
N LEU A 144 8.78 -17.01 25.16
CA LEU A 144 8.07 -15.74 25.00
C LEU A 144 8.94 -14.54 25.35
N VAL A 145 9.74 -14.63 26.43
CA VAL A 145 10.71 -13.58 26.78
C VAL A 145 11.77 -13.43 25.68
N LEU A 146 12.34 -14.54 25.18
CA LEU A 146 13.31 -14.51 24.08
C LEU A 146 12.70 -13.95 22.79
N ALA A 147 11.51 -14.39 22.40
CA ALA A 147 10.82 -13.91 21.21
C ALA A 147 10.55 -12.40 21.30
N SER A 148 10.10 -11.92 22.46
CA SER A 148 9.87 -10.48 22.68
C SER A 148 11.18 -9.68 22.68
N LEU A 149 12.28 -10.22 23.21
CA LEU A 149 13.59 -9.56 23.15
C LEU A 149 14.12 -9.46 21.72
N VAL A 150 13.99 -10.52 20.92
CA VAL A 150 14.37 -10.54 19.50
C VAL A 150 13.53 -9.55 18.70
N ALA A 151 12.20 -9.54 18.92
CA ALA A 151 11.29 -8.65 18.22
C ALA A 151 11.57 -7.16 18.49
N LEU A 152 12.09 -6.81 19.68
CA LEU A 152 12.44 -5.43 20.02
C LEU A 152 13.85 -5.04 19.59
N THR A 153 14.82 -5.96 19.68
CA THR A 153 16.24 -5.62 19.48
C THR A 153 16.69 -5.76 18.03
N VAL A 154 16.29 -6.84 17.34
CA VAL A 154 16.81 -7.16 16.01
C VAL A 154 16.38 -6.14 14.95
N PRO A 155 15.10 -5.71 14.87
CA PRO A 155 14.71 -4.65 13.94
C PRO A 155 15.47 -3.37 14.21
N VAL A 156 15.49 -2.87 15.44
CA VAL A 156 16.13 -1.59 15.76
C VAL A 156 17.64 -1.64 15.51
N TRP A 157 18.31 -2.74 15.84
CA TRP A 157 19.74 -2.92 15.60
C TRP A 157 20.08 -2.92 14.10
N LEU A 158 19.32 -3.68 13.28
CA LEU A 158 19.48 -3.69 11.82
C LEU A 158 19.14 -2.33 11.21
N GLY A 159 18.10 -1.66 11.71
CA GLY A 159 17.70 -0.32 11.28
C GLY A 159 18.79 0.72 11.51
N ARG A 160 19.45 0.69 12.69
CA ARG A 160 20.56 1.61 13.01
C ARG A 160 21.74 1.40 12.07
N HIS A 161 22.07 0.15 11.75
CA HIS A 161 23.12 -0.18 10.78
C HIS A 161 22.74 0.21 9.34
N GLY A 162 21.49 -0.02 8.94
CA GLY A 162 21.01 0.37 7.62
C GLY A 162 21.04 1.89 7.43
N MET A 163 20.64 2.65 8.44
CA MET A 163 20.63 4.11 8.40
C MET A 163 22.04 4.71 8.49
N SER A 164 22.97 4.10 9.25
CA SER A 164 24.35 4.58 9.27
C SER A 164 25.04 4.42 7.91
N LEU A 165 24.75 3.35 7.17
CA LEU A 165 25.23 3.15 5.81
C LEU A 165 24.61 4.13 4.81
N TRP A 166 23.32 4.47 4.98
CA TRP A 166 22.61 5.36 4.06
C TRP A 166 22.92 6.85 4.29
N LEU A 167 23.08 7.29 5.56
CA LEU A 167 23.45 8.67 5.88
C LEU A 167 24.89 9.03 5.48
N VAL A 168 25.79 8.04 5.33
CA VAL A 168 27.15 8.26 4.79
C VAL A 168 27.13 8.52 3.27
N GLY A 169 26.01 8.26 2.57
CA GLY A 169 25.84 8.49 1.12
C GLY A 169 24.78 9.52 0.72
N GLY A 170 24.13 10.22 1.67
CA GLY A 170 23.07 11.20 1.40
C GLY A 170 23.59 12.62 1.10
N PRO A 171 22.81 13.49 0.42
CA PRO A 171 23.25 14.83 0.03
C PRO A 171 23.65 15.69 1.26
N PRO A 172 24.65 16.58 1.10
CA PRO A 172 25.46 17.17 2.18
C PRO A 172 24.73 18.15 3.12
N ASN A 173 23.41 18.25 3.08
CA ASN A 173 22.67 19.26 3.85
C ASN A 173 22.27 18.81 5.26
N ALA A 174 22.49 17.54 5.63
CA ALA A 174 22.32 17.05 7.00
C ALA A 174 23.60 17.17 7.86
N ALA A 175 24.69 17.71 7.30
CA ALA A 175 25.95 17.93 8.00
C ALA A 175 26.11 19.37 8.55
N VAL A 176 25.05 20.17 8.58
CA VAL A 176 25.10 21.53 9.17
C VAL A 176 24.74 21.47 10.66
N SER A 177 25.68 20.99 11.47
CA SER A 177 25.90 21.48 12.84
C SER A 177 27.25 21.00 13.38
N ALA A 178 28.31 21.18 12.59
CA ALA A 178 29.69 21.02 13.05
C ALA A 178 30.36 22.39 13.21
N LYS A 179 29.88 23.19 14.16
CA LYS A 179 30.62 24.33 14.71
C LYS A 179 30.34 24.46 16.20
N SER A 180 31.11 23.75 17.02
CA SER A 180 31.63 24.16 18.33
C SER A 180 32.31 22.95 18.98
N GLY A 181 33.58 23.10 19.37
CA GLY A 181 34.47 22.02 19.82
C GLY A 181 34.13 21.41 21.17
N ALA A 182 33.13 20.54 21.24
CA ALA A 182 32.92 19.60 22.33
C ALA A 182 32.28 18.31 21.79
N ASN A 183 33.02 17.19 21.88
CA ASN A 183 32.57 15.80 21.63
C ASN A 183 31.40 15.65 20.65
N VAL A 184 31.69 15.76 19.34
CA VAL A 184 30.69 15.59 18.28
C VAL A 184 30.26 14.13 18.19
N LYS A 185 29.27 13.74 19.00
CA LYS A 185 28.38 12.63 18.64
C LYS A 185 27.53 13.12 17.48
N VAL A 186 27.89 12.72 16.26
CA VAL A 186 27.02 12.86 15.08
C VAL A 186 25.80 11.97 15.32
N GLN A 187 24.84 12.50 16.05
CA GLN A 187 23.53 11.90 16.21
C GLN A 187 22.54 12.91 15.68
N GLY A 188 22.52 13.06 14.34
CA GLY A 188 21.30 13.49 13.69
C GLY A 188 20.23 12.54 14.20
N ARG A 189 19.30 13.06 15.02
CA ARG A 189 18.33 12.25 15.78
C ARG A 189 17.31 11.66 14.82
N VAL A 190 17.71 10.61 14.13
CA VAL A 190 16.80 9.77 13.34
C VAL A 190 15.77 9.21 14.32
N HIS A 191 14.49 9.36 14.02
CA HIS A 191 13.47 8.87 14.93
C HIS A 191 13.54 7.35 15.00
N GLU A 192 13.52 6.82 16.22
CA GLU A 192 13.61 5.38 16.46
C GLU A 192 12.45 4.61 15.82
N LEU A 193 11.30 5.25 15.59
CA LEU A 193 10.18 4.65 14.87
C LEU A 193 10.54 4.31 13.41
N TYR A 194 11.23 5.22 12.72
CA TYR A 194 11.70 5.00 11.35
C TYR A 194 12.82 3.96 11.31
N THR A 195 13.70 4.00 12.30
CA THR A 195 14.77 3.01 12.46
C THR A 195 14.19 1.61 12.69
N ALA A 196 13.20 1.49 13.58
CA ALA A 196 12.50 0.23 13.84
C ALA A 196 11.75 -0.27 12.60
N ALA A 197 11.03 0.61 11.89
CA ALA A 197 10.31 0.26 10.67
C ALA A 197 11.26 -0.20 9.56
N CYS A 198 12.31 0.56 9.27
CA CYS A 198 13.35 0.21 8.28
C CYS A 198 14.01 -1.14 8.63
N GLY A 199 14.37 -1.31 9.90
CA GLY A 199 14.96 -2.54 10.40
C GLY A 199 14.03 -3.75 10.31
N MET A 200 12.74 -3.58 10.58
CA MET A 200 11.73 -4.64 10.40
C MET A 200 11.64 -5.06 8.93
N TYR A 201 11.68 -4.11 7.99
CA TYR A 201 11.72 -4.42 6.56
C TYR A 201 13.00 -5.15 6.15
N LEU A 202 14.16 -4.77 6.69
CA LEU A 202 15.42 -5.47 6.44
C LEU A 202 15.38 -6.91 6.98
N CYS A 203 14.81 -7.11 8.18
CA CYS A 203 14.58 -8.45 8.74
C CYS A 203 13.71 -9.28 7.80
N TRP A 204 12.59 -8.71 7.35
CA TRP A 204 11.65 -9.39 6.48
C TRP A 204 12.26 -9.74 5.11
N LEU A 205 12.99 -8.79 4.51
CA LEU A 205 13.67 -8.98 3.23
C LEU A 205 14.76 -10.06 3.37
N GLY A 206 15.55 -10.03 4.44
CA GLY A 206 16.54 -11.07 4.74
C GLY A 206 15.92 -12.45 4.91
N ALA A 207 14.83 -12.55 5.67
CA ALA A 207 14.08 -13.80 5.84
C ALA A 207 13.53 -14.33 4.50
N ARG A 208 12.98 -13.44 3.66
CA ARG A 208 12.52 -13.79 2.31
C ARG A 208 13.66 -14.22 1.40
N ALA A 209 14.79 -13.52 1.41
CA ALA A 209 15.97 -13.86 0.63
C ALA A 209 16.50 -15.25 1.02
N LEU A 210 16.58 -15.56 2.32
CA LEU A 210 16.99 -16.88 2.81
C LEU A 210 16.02 -17.98 2.37
N ALA A 211 14.71 -17.75 2.47
CA ALA A 211 13.71 -18.72 2.00
C ALA A 211 13.79 -18.94 0.48
N LEU A 212 14.00 -17.88 -0.30
CA LEU A 212 14.19 -17.98 -1.74
C LEU A 212 15.47 -18.74 -2.08
N LEU A 213 16.60 -18.41 -1.44
CA LEU A 213 17.87 -19.11 -1.64
C LEU A 213 17.76 -20.60 -1.30
N ALA A 214 17.10 -20.95 -0.20
CA ALA A 214 16.83 -22.34 0.18
C ALA A 214 15.99 -23.08 -0.87
N SER A 215 15.01 -22.39 -1.48
CA SER A 215 14.17 -22.96 -2.54
C SER A 215 14.88 -23.07 -3.90
N TRP A 216 15.89 -22.23 -4.15
CA TRP A 216 16.63 -22.19 -5.41
C TRP A 216 17.82 -23.15 -5.44
N LEU A 217 18.39 -23.46 -4.26
CA LEU A 217 19.50 -24.41 -4.11
C LEU A 217 19.28 -25.76 -4.87
N PRO A 218 18.09 -26.39 -4.83
CA PRO A 218 17.86 -27.66 -5.53
C PRO A 218 17.53 -27.55 -7.03
N GLN A 219 17.33 -26.35 -7.59
CA GLN A 219 16.74 -26.19 -8.95
C GLN A 219 17.78 -26.13 -10.10
N GLY A 220 19.08 -26.14 -9.80
CA GLY A 220 20.15 -26.14 -10.80
C GLY A 220 20.46 -24.75 -11.41
N ARG A 221 21.72 -24.54 -11.84
CA ARG A 221 22.26 -23.22 -12.23
C ARG A 221 21.56 -22.57 -13.44
N ALA A 222 21.17 -23.37 -14.44
CA ALA A 222 20.53 -22.84 -15.66
C ALA A 222 19.13 -22.27 -15.39
N ALA A 223 18.33 -22.94 -14.56
CA ALA A 223 17.02 -22.45 -14.15
C ALA A 223 17.13 -21.16 -13.32
N ILE A 224 18.13 -21.09 -12.44
CA ILE A 224 18.40 -19.88 -11.63
C ILE A 224 18.72 -18.68 -12.54
N ILE A 225 19.59 -18.85 -13.54
CA ILE A 225 19.94 -17.76 -14.46
C ILE A 225 18.73 -17.30 -15.27
N ALA A 226 17.90 -18.23 -15.75
CA ALA A 226 16.67 -17.89 -16.46
C ALA A 226 15.69 -17.10 -15.58
N LYS A 227 15.53 -17.49 -14.31
CA LYS A 227 14.71 -16.75 -13.33
C LYS A 227 15.28 -15.37 -13.06
N ILE A 228 16.58 -15.24 -12.81
CA ILE A 228 17.23 -13.94 -12.57
C ILE A 228 16.99 -13.01 -13.76
N LYS A 229 17.17 -13.48 -15.00
CA LYS A 229 16.94 -12.66 -16.19
C LYS A 229 15.48 -12.18 -16.28
N GLN A 230 14.53 -13.07 -16.02
CA GLN A 230 13.11 -12.73 -16.01
C GLN A 230 12.79 -11.69 -14.92
N TRP A 231 13.25 -11.91 -13.69
CA TRP A 231 13.00 -11.02 -12.56
C TRP A 231 13.72 -9.67 -12.71
N LEU A 232 14.89 -9.64 -13.35
CA LEU A 232 15.60 -8.40 -13.65
C LEU A 232 14.82 -7.56 -14.67
N SER A 233 14.28 -8.19 -15.72
CA SER A 233 13.45 -7.50 -16.72
C SER A 233 12.16 -6.96 -16.11
N VAL A 234 11.45 -7.77 -15.31
CA VAL A 234 10.25 -7.35 -14.58
C VAL A 234 10.58 -6.25 -13.57
N GLY A 235 11.71 -6.39 -12.85
CA GLY A 235 12.19 -5.41 -11.89
C GLY A 235 12.50 -4.06 -12.53
N ALA A 236 13.15 -4.06 -13.70
CA ALA A 236 13.41 -2.83 -14.46
C ALA A 236 12.11 -2.16 -14.94
N ALA A 237 11.15 -2.94 -15.47
CA ALA A 237 9.83 -2.44 -15.88
C ALA A 237 9.06 -1.82 -14.71
N CYS A 238 9.07 -2.51 -13.56
CA CYS A 238 8.45 -2.05 -12.34
C CYS A 238 9.14 -0.79 -11.80
N LEU A 239 10.46 -0.70 -11.87
CA LEU A 239 11.22 0.48 -11.42
C LEU A 239 10.87 1.71 -12.27
N ILE A 240 10.86 1.58 -13.60
CA ILE A 240 10.48 2.68 -14.51
C ILE A 240 9.05 3.14 -14.21
N SER A 241 8.13 2.19 -14.08
CA SER A 241 6.73 2.48 -13.76
C SER A 241 6.58 3.15 -12.39
N ALA A 242 7.34 2.70 -11.38
CA ALA A 242 7.34 3.29 -10.06
C ALA A 242 7.91 4.71 -10.05
N VAL A 243 9.02 4.97 -10.75
CA VAL A 243 9.58 6.33 -10.87
C VAL A 243 8.58 7.28 -11.50
N LEU A 244 7.88 6.85 -12.56
CA LEU A 244 6.87 7.69 -13.21
C LEU A 244 5.63 7.90 -12.33
N LEU A 245 5.04 6.82 -11.81
CA LEU A 245 3.74 6.87 -11.14
C LEU A 245 3.81 7.27 -9.66
N LEU A 246 4.88 6.91 -8.95
CA LEU A 246 5.08 7.22 -7.53
C LEU A 246 6.12 8.32 -7.29
N GLY A 247 6.96 8.62 -8.27
CA GLY A 247 7.92 9.72 -8.20
C GLY A 247 7.37 10.97 -8.91
N VAL A 248 7.38 10.95 -10.24
CA VAL A 248 7.14 12.13 -11.08
C VAL A 248 5.73 12.67 -10.93
N ILE A 249 4.69 11.83 -11.03
CA ILE A 249 3.29 12.30 -10.92
C ILE A 249 3.02 12.95 -9.55
N PRO A 250 3.31 12.28 -8.42
CA PRO A 250 3.19 12.89 -7.09
C PRO A 250 3.98 14.18 -6.95
N MET A 251 5.22 14.21 -7.44
CA MET A 251 6.07 15.40 -7.37
C MET A 251 5.43 16.60 -8.07
N LEU A 252 4.96 16.41 -9.31
CA LEU A 252 4.31 17.47 -10.07
C LEU A 252 3.01 17.92 -9.43
N PHE A 253 2.22 16.98 -8.90
CA PHE A 253 0.95 17.31 -8.25
C PHE A 253 1.16 18.04 -6.92
N GLY A 254 2.13 17.61 -6.12
CA GLY A 254 2.52 18.27 -4.88
C GLY A 254 2.98 19.71 -5.11
N LEU A 255 3.89 19.91 -6.08
CA LEU A 255 4.33 21.25 -6.47
C LEU A 255 3.18 22.14 -6.94
N LEU A 256 2.25 21.59 -7.74
CA LEU A 256 1.11 22.35 -8.21
C LEU A 256 0.24 22.84 -7.05
N LEU A 257 -0.03 21.99 -6.06
CA LEU A 257 -0.82 22.39 -4.89
C LEU A 257 -0.07 23.34 -3.96
N GLU A 258 1.26 23.20 -3.84
CA GLU A 258 2.09 24.16 -3.12
C GLU A 258 1.93 25.55 -3.75
N PHE A 259 2.08 25.68 -5.08
CA PHE A 259 1.96 26.98 -5.75
C PHE A 259 0.53 27.56 -5.78
N VAL A 260 -0.48 26.71 -5.90
CA VAL A 260 -1.88 27.14 -6.03
C VAL A 260 -2.51 27.47 -4.68
N VAL A 261 -2.27 26.65 -3.66
CA VAL A 261 -3.00 26.71 -2.38
C VAL A 261 -2.08 27.14 -1.24
N VAL A 262 -0.97 26.43 -1.02
CA VAL A 262 -0.17 26.61 0.20
C VAL A 262 0.60 27.92 0.18
N MET A 263 1.32 28.21 -0.91
CA MET A 263 2.14 29.40 -1.07
C MET A 263 1.36 30.72 -0.90
N PRO A 264 0.17 30.94 -1.51
CA PRO A 264 -0.58 32.17 -1.30
C PRO A 264 -1.22 32.29 0.10
N LEU A 265 -1.42 31.18 0.83
CA LEU A 265 -1.94 31.18 2.20
C LEU A 265 -0.84 31.34 3.26
N ARG A 266 0.32 30.74 3.01
CA ARG A 266 1.43 30.65 3.97
C ARG A 266 2.37 31.85 3.93
N VAL A 267 2.67 32.37 2.74
CA VAL A 267 3.79 33.31 2.55
C VAL A 267 3.26 34.72 2.29
N PRO A 268 3.57 35.71 3.17
CA PRO A 268 3.26 37.10 2.91
C PRO A 268 4.06 37.64 1.72
N LEU A 269 3.56 38.69 1.06
CA LEU A 269 4.09 39.20 -0.20
C LEU A 269 5.57 39.65 -0.13
N GLU A 270 6.01 40.06 1.06
CA GLU A 270 7.37 40.58 1.30
C GLU A 270 8.44 39.50 1.49
N GLN A 271 8.05 38.22 1.58
CA GLN A 271 8.97 37.11 1.84
C GLN A 271 9.03 36.15 0.65
N THR A 272 10.20 35.61 0.36
CA THR A 272 10.36 34.58 -0.68
C THR A 272 9.92 33.21 -0.17
N PRO A 273 9.21 32.41 -0.99
CA PRO A 273 8.78 31.08 -0.61
C PRO A 273 9.97 30.12 -0.74
N ASN A 274 10.12 29.20 0.21
CA ASN A 274 11.10 28.12 0.10
C ASN A 274 10.36 26.81 -0.17
N VAL A 275 10.69 26.17 -1.29
CA VAL A 275 10.04 24.94 -1.78
C VAL A 275 10.86 23.75 -1.32
N PHE A 276 10.27 22.89 -0.50
CA PHE A 276 10.94 21.71 0.03
C PHE A 276 10.49 20.48 -0.75
N LEU A 277 11.24 20.16 -1.82
CA LEU A 277 10.87 19.15 -2.81
C LEU A 277 10.48 17.78 -2.22
N TRP A 278 11.15 17.34 -1.15
CA TRP A 278 10.83 16.07 -0.50
C TRP A 278 9.47 16.08 0.22
N GLN A 279 9.15 17.19 0.88
CA GLN A 279 7.87 17.36 1.55
C GLN A 279 6.74 17.47 0.53
N ASP A 280 6.95 18.21 -0.55
CA ASP A 280 5.98 18.37 -1.63
C ASP A 280 5.71 17.03 -2.33
N TRP A 281 6.76 16.21 -2.52
CA TRP A 281 6.59 14.84 -3.00
C TRP A 281 5.73 14.00 -2.05
N ALA A 282 6.01 14.01 -0.74
CA ALA A 282 5.27 13.23 0.25
C ALA A 282 3.78 13.63 0.29
N LEU A 283 3.49 14.93 0.32
CA LEU A 283 2.12 15.44 0.21
C LEU A 283 1.49 15.08 -1.14
N GLY A 284 2.26 15.18 -2.22
CA GLY A 284 1.87 14.77 -3.56
C GLY A 284 1.46 13.30 -3.66
N VAL A 285 2.11 12.39 -2.92
CA VAL A 285 1.74 10.96 -2.87
C VAL A 285 0.36 10.81 -2.23
N LEU A 286 0.11 11.51 -1.13
CA LEU A 286 -1.18 11.52 -0.45
C LEU A 286 -2.28 12.04 -1.37
N TYR A 287 -2.05 13.17 -2.04
CA TYR A 287 -3.01 13.75 -2.98
C TYR A 287 -3.24 12.86 -4.19
N THR A 288 -2.20 12.24 -4.74
CA THR A 288 -2.33 11.29 -5.86
C THR A 288 -3.17 10.07 -5.46
N LYS A 289 -3.02 9.58 -4.21
CA LYS A 289 -3.88 8.50 -3.70
C LYS A 289 -5.34 8.93 -3.58
N ILE A 290 -5.62 10.15 -3.09
CA ILE A 290 -6.99 10.69 -3.05
C ILE A 290 -7.55 10.84 -4.47
N ALA A 291 -6.78 11.44 -5.38
CA ALA A 291 -7.18 11.61 -6.78
C ALA A 291 -7.46 10.26 -7.44
N CYS A 292 -6.63 9.25 -7.21
CA CYS A 292 -6.85 7.89 -7.71
C CYS A 292 -8.14 7.26 -7.13
N ALA A 293 -8.42 7.45 -5.84
CA ALA A 293 -9.68 6.98 -5.25
C ALA A 293 -10.90 7.66 -5.91
N VAL A 294 -10.85 8.98 -6.10
CA VAL A 294 -11.91 9.73 -6.77
C VAL A 294 -12.05 9.32 -8.24
N THR A 295 -10.95 9.06 -8.95
CA THR A 295 -11.01 8.66 -10.36
C THR A 295 -11.60 7.28 -10.55
N MET A 296 -11.39 6.37 -9.59
CA MET A 296 -12.00 5.03 -9.56
C MET A 296 -13.48 5.07 -9.15
N MET A 297 -13.90 6.02 -8.32
CA MET A 297 -15.31 6.27 -8.00
C MET A 297 -16.05 7.02 -9.12
N GLY A 298 -15.31 7.73 -9.97
CA GLY A 298 -15.84 8.54 -11.08
C GLY A 298 -16.36 7.71 -12.27
N PRO A 299 -16.90 8.38 -13.31
CA PRO A 299 -17.44 7.71 -14.49
C PRO A 299 -16.36 7.01 -15.33
N ASP A 300 -16.77 6.20 -16.32
CA ASP A 300 -15.88 5.43 -17.20
C ASP A 300 -15.13 6.30 -18.23
N TRP A 301 -14.20 7.11 -17.75
CA TRP A 301 -13.22 7.85 -18.56
C TRP A 301 -11.95 7.04 -18.88
N SER A 302 -11.11 7.57 -19.77
CA SER A 302 -9.86 6.92 -20.21
C SER A 302 -8.90 6.64 -19.07
N LEU A 303 -8.74 7.58 -18.13
CA LEU A 303 -7.79 7.46 -17.02
C LEU A 303 -8.16 6.29 -16.08
N ARG A 304 -9.44 6.18 -15.69
CA ARG A 304 -9.92 5.05 -14.88
C ARG A 304 -9.67 3.72 -15.58
N ARG A 305 -10.01 3.62 -16.87
CA ARG A 305 -9.76 2.40 -17.66
C ARG A 305 -8.27 2.05 -17.73
N ALA A 306 -7.40 3.06 -17.82
CA ALA A 306 -5.96 2.85 -17.81
C ALA A 306 -5.44 2.32 -16.46
N ILE A 307 -5.94 2.88 -15.35
CA ILE A 307 -5.63 2.40 -13.99
C ILE A 307 -6.14 0.98 -13.78
N GLU A 308 -7.39 0.68 -14.16
CA GLU A 308 -7.98 -0.65 -14.03
C GLU A 308 -7.27 -1.70 -14.88
N LYS A 309 -6.78 -1.33 -16.08
CA LYS A 309 -5.97 -2.23 -16.90
C LYS A 309 -4.61 -2.48 -16.25
N ALA A 310 -3.92 -1.43 -15.81
CA ALA A 310 -2.63 -1.56 -15.11
C ALA A 310 -2.74 -2.41 -13.84
N TYR A 311 -3.86 -2.32 -13.12
CA TYR A 311 -4.14 -3.17 -11.95
C TYR A 311 -4.39 -4.63 -12.33
N ARG A 312 -5.14 -4.90 -13.42
CA ARG A 312 -5.47 -6.26 -13.90
C ARG A 312 -4.27 -7.01 -14.46
N ASP A 313 -3.42 -6.35 -15.23
CA ASP A 313 -2.23 -6.96 -15.86
C ASP A 313 -1.19 -7.35 -14.80
N GLY A 314 -1.22 -6.69 -13.63
CA GLY A 314 -0.36 -6.99 -12.48
C GLY A 314 1.12 -6.68 -12.74
N ILE A 315 1.99 -7.11 -11.83
CA ILE A 315 3.42 -6.76 -11.86
C ILE A 315 4.21 -7.67 -12.84
N ARG A 316 3.72 -8.87 -13.13
CA ARG A 316 4.47 -9.87 -13.90
C ARG A 316 4.40 -9.64 -15.41
N GLU A 317 3.32 -9.02 -15.89
CA GLU A 317 3.07 -8.75 -17.32
C GLU A 317 2.88 -7.25 -17.54
N ILE A 318 3.78 -6.43 -17.00
CA ILE A 318 3.73 -4.98 -17.15
C ILE A 318 4.00 -4.57 -18.61
N ASP A 319 3.00 -3.97 -19.24
CA ASP A 319 3.17 -3.22 -20.49
C ASP A 319 3.64 -1.78 -20.21
N ILE A 320 4.96 -1.58 -20.25
CA ILE A 320 5.60 -0.27 -19.98
C ILE A 320 5.12 0.78 -20.98
N PHE A 321 4.95 0.41 -22.25
CA PHE A 321 4.56 1.35 -23.30
C PHE A 321 3.14 1.87 -23.03
N PHE A 322 2.23 0.99 -22.64
CA PHE A 322 0.89 1.36 -22.20
C PHE A 322 0.92 2.30 -20.98
N ILE A 323 1.69 1.96 -19.94
CA ILE A 323 1.80 2.80 -18.74
C ILE A 323 2.32 4.20 -19.10
N ILE A 324 3.35 4.29 -19.94
CA ILE A 324 3.91 5.59 -20.34
C ILE A 324 2.89 6.37 -21.17
N ARG A 325 2.33 5.78 -22.22
CA ARG A 325 1.52 6.51 -23.21
C ARG A 325 0.13 6.87 -22.69
N ASP A 326 -0.56 5.91 -22.08
CA ASP A 326 -1.99 6.02 -21.79
C ASP A 326 -2.28 6.43 -20.35
N LEU A 327 -1.31 6.26 -19.42
CA LEU A 327 -1.45 6.63 -18.01
C LEU A 327 -0.53 7.81 -17.61
N ALA A 328 0.78 7.70 -17.78
CA ALA A 328 1.73 8.67 -17.25
C ALA A 328 1.82 9.95 -18.08
N ALA A 329 2.02 9.84 -19.40
CA ALA A 329 2.16 10.98 -20.30
C ALA A 329 1.01 11.99 -20.23
N PRO A 330 -0.29 11.63 -20.30
CA PRO A 330 -1.37 12.61 -20.24
C PRO A 330 -1.41 13.37 -18.90
N VAL A 331 -1.11 12.68 -17.78
CA VAL A 331 -1.09 13.29 -16.45
C VAL A 331 0.14 14.20 -16.28
N ILE A 332 1.32 13.71 -16.65
CA ILE A 332 2.58 14.46 -16.58
C ILE A 332 2.54 15.70 -17.47
N THR A 333 2.03 15.57 -18.70
CA THR A 333 1.91 16.71 -19.62
C THR A 333 0.88 17.72 -19.11
N SER A 334 -0.26 17.27 -18.58
CA SER A 334 -1.27 18.17 -18.01
C SER A 334 -0.73 18.94 -16.80
N PHE A 335 -0.10 18.27 -15.84
CA PHE A 335 0.49 18.95 -14.68
C PHE A 335 1.71 19.79 -15.05
N GLY A 336 2.55 19.30 -15.96
CA GLY A 336 3.70 20.03 -16.48
C GLY A 336 3.28 21.33 -17.18
N LEU A 337 2.22 21.31 -17.99
CA LEU A 337 1.66 22.51 -18.61
C LEU A 337 1.03 23.44 -17.58
N ALA A 338 0.29 22.90 -16.59
CA ALA A 338 -0.30 23.68 -15.51
C ALA A 338 0.75 24.40 -14.65
N LEU A 339 1.96 23.85 -14.54
CA LEU A 339 3.10 24.50 -13.88
C LEU A 339 3.84 25.46 -14.81
N ALA A 340 4.09 25.06 -16.05
CA ALA A 340 4.90 25.83 -16.99
C ALA A 340 4.20 27.10 -17.51
N VAL A 341 2.91 27.03 -17.84
CA VAL A 341 2.18 28.15 -18.45
C VAL A 341 2.12 29.38 -17.52
N PRO A 342 1.72 29.27 -16.24
CA PRO A 342 1.77 30.40 -15.31
C PRO A 342 3.19 30.94 -15.10
N TYR A 343 4.18 30.04 -15.01
CA TYR A 343 5.58 30.44 -14.82
C TYR A 343 6.08 31.30 -15.99
N VAL A 344 5.89 30.82 -17.22
CA VAL A 344 6.26 31.55 -18.44
C VAL A 344 5.49 32.87 -18.52
N ALA A 345 4.19 32.86 -18.25
CA ALA A 345 3.38 34.08 -18.30
C ALA A 345 3.84 35.13 -17.28
N ALA A 346 4.14 34.74 -16.04
CA ALA A 346 4.57 35.69 -15.00
C ALA A 346 6.02 36.18 -15.16
N HIS A 347 6.95 35.32 -15.56
CA HIS A 347 8.37 35.66 -15.61
C HIS A 347 8.89 36.11 -16.98
N SER A 348 8.25 35.71 -18.07
CA SER A 348 8.68 36.12 -19.42
C SER A 348 7.73 37.11 -20.08
N ILE A 349 6.41 36.93 -19.96
CA ILE A 349 5.45 37.77 -20.67
C ILE A 349 5.11 39.04 -19.87
N ALA A 350 4.78 38.92 -18.58
CA ALA A 350 4.38 40.06 -17.76
C ALA A 350 5.43 41.19 -17.65
N PRO A 351 6.75 40.93 -17.54
CA PRO A 351 7.76 41.98 -17.48
C PRO A 351 7.92 42.78 -18.78
N LEU A 352 7.45 42.25 -19.92
CA LEU A 352 7.47 42.99 -21.20
C LEU A 352 6.46 44.15 -21.20
N PHE A 353 5.38 44.04 -20.43
CA PHE A 353 4.30 45.02 -20.40
C PHE A 353 4.28 45.86 -19.11
N ILE A 354 4.80 45.33 -18.00
CA ILE A 354 4.68 45.94 -16.67
C ILE A 354 6.06 46.14 -16.07
N THR A 355 6.41 47.40 -15.83
CA THR A 355 7.73 47.78 -15.27
C THR A 355 7.74 47.84 -13.73
N ASN A 356 6.56 47.92 -13.09
CA ASN A 356 6.47 48.05 -11.63
C ASN A 356 6.72 46.70 -10.93
N LYS A 357 7.80 46.64 -10.13
CA LYS A 357 8.22 45.44 -9.39
C LYS A 357 7.17 44.90 -8.42
N HIS A 358 6.42 45.78 -7.75
CA HIS A 358 5.37 45.37 -6.81
C HIS A 358 4.23 44.64 -7.53
N THR A 359 3.81 45.18 -8.68
CA THR A 359 2.76 44.57 -9.51
C THR A 359 3.21 43.22 -10.08
N LEU A 360 4.48 43.09 -10.50
CA LEU A 360 5.03 41.82 -10.96
C LEU A 360 5.03 40.75 -9.86
N THR A 361 5.43 41.09 -8.64
CA THR A 361 5.37 40.16 -7.49
C THR A 361 3.94 39.70 -7.21
N LEU A 362 2.95 40.60 -7.27
CA LEU A 362 1.54 40.25 -7.14
C LEU A 362 1.09 39.26 -8.22
N ILE A 363 1.46 39.50 -9.48
CA ILE A 363 1.13 38.63 -10.61
C ILE A 363 1.72 37.24 -10.39
N THR A 364 3.01 37.13 -10.07
CA THR A 364 3.67 35.84 -9.82
C THR A 364 3.00 35.03 -8.71
N ARG A 365 2.47 35.69 -7.67
CA ARG A 365 1.79 35.01 -6.55
C ARG A 365 0.35 34.59 -6.85
N LYS A 366 -0.35 35.32 -7.72
CA LYS A 366 -1.79 35.09 -7.96
C LYS A 366 -2.08 34.39 -9.29
N ILE A 367 -1.10 34.28 -10.20
CA ILE A 367 -1.32 33.68 -11.52
C ILE A 367 -1.72 32.20 -11.45
N TYR A 368 -1.13 31.42 -10.53
CA TYR A 368 -1.46 30.00 -10.33
C TYR A 368 -2.91 29.78 -9.87
N PRO A 369 -3.38 30.38 -8.75
CA PRO A 369 -4.77 30.23 -8.33
C PRO A 369 -5.75 30.86 -9.33
N PHE A 370 -5.37 31.93 -10.02
CA PHE A 370 -6.20 32.54 -11.06
C PHE A 370 -6.38 31.62 -12.29
N LEU A 371 -5.31 30.98 -12.76
CA LEU A 371 -5.40 30.01 -13.85
C LEU A 371 -6.25 28.81 -13.45
N LEU A 372 -6.10 28.29 -12.22
CA LEU A 372 -6.97 27.23 -11.72
C LEU A 372 -8.44 27.64 -11.73
N LEU A 373 -8.76 28.86 -11.29
CA LEU A 373 -10.13 29.39 -11.30
C LEU A 373 -10.69 29.39 -12.72
N ILE A 374 -9.94 29.92 -13.69
CA ILE A 374 -10.35 29.95 -15.10
C ILE A 374 -10.59 28.53 -15.64
N CYS A 375 -9.66 27.61 -15.42
CA CYS A 375 -9.80 26.22 -15.86
C CYS A 375 -11.00 25.53 -15.19
N SER A 376 -11.27 25.82 -13.92
CA SER A 376 -12.39 25.26 -13.17
C SER A 376 -13.73 25.77 -13.72
N VAL A 377 -13.84 27.08 -13.94
CA VAL A 377 -15.05 27.69 -14.54
C VAL A 377 -15.28 27.13 -15.96
N ALA A 378 -14.23 27.07 -16.79
CA ALA A 378 -14.33 26.49 -18.12
C ALA A 378 -14.78 25.01 -18.06
N GLY A 379 -14.24 24.23 -17.13
CA GLY A 379 -14.62 22.84 -16.90
C GLY A 379 -16.09 22.68 -16.50
N ILE A 380 -16.58 23.53 -15.58
CA ILE A 380 -17.99 23.56 -15.17
C ILE A 380 -18.88 23.92 -16.36
N VAL A 381 -18.54 24.94 -17.14
CA VAL A 381 -19.31 25.34 -18.32
C VAL A 381 -19.39 24.20 -19.34
N VAL A 382 -18.27 23.56 -19.67
CA VAL A 382 -18.24 22.41 -20.59
C VAL A 382 -19.08 21.24 -20.05
N PHE A 383 -18.99 20.97 -18.75
CA PHE A 383 -19.80 19.93 -18.11
C PHE A 383 -21.30 20.26 -18.22
N GLN A 384 -21.70 21.49 -17.91
CA GLN A 384 -23.08 21.92 -18.02
C GLN A 384 -23.59 21.80 -19.45
N ILE A 385 -22.82 22.24 -20.46
CA ILE A 385 -23.19 22.09 -21.88
C ILE A 385 -23.42 20.62 -22.23
N LYS A 386 -22.57 19.70 -21.75
CA LYS A 386 -22.74 18.26 -21.98
C LYS A 386 -24.00 17.71 -21.31
N GLN A 387 -24.29 18.12 -20.07
CA GLN A 387 -25.51 17.71 -19.37
C GLN A 387 -26.76 18.24 -20.08
N PHE A 388 -26.77 19.51 -20.49
CA PHE A 388 -27.86 20.09 -21.26
C PHE A 388 -28.06 19.38 -22.60
N LYS A 389 -26.98 19.05 -23.31
CA LYS A 389 -27.06 18.28 -24.56
C LYS A 389 -27.66 16.90 -24.32
N LYS A 390 -27.22 16.19 -23.28
CA LYS A 390 -27.74 14.86 -22.93
C LYS A 390 -29.23 14.93 -22.54
N LEU A 391 -29.61 15.93 -21.76
CA LEU A 391 -31.00 16.15 -21.37
C LEU A 391 -31.88 16.50 -22.58
N TYR A 392 -31.37 17.36 -23.48
CA TYR A 392 -32.06 17.73 -24.71
C TYR A 392 -32.27 16.51 -25.63
N GLU A 393 -31.24 15.69 -25.83
CA GLU A 393 -31.34 14.45 -26.60
C GLU A 393 -32.33 13.47 -25.96
N HIS A 394 -32.33 13.35 -24.63
CA HIS A 394 -33.28 12.51 -23.91
C HIS A 394 -34.74 12.98 -24.13
N ILE A 395 -35.02 14.28 -23.93
CA ILE A 395 -36.34 14.85 -24.14
C ILE A 395 -36.79 14.70 -25.61
N LYS A 396 -35.87 14.91 -26.56
CA LYS A 396 -36.14 14.76 -27.99
C LYS A 396 -36.51 13.31 -28.32
N ASN A 397 -35.74 12.34 -27.83
CA ASN A 397 -35.98 10.93 -28.10
C ASN A 397 -37.30 10.46 -27.49
N ASP A 398 -37.64 10.97 -26.30
CA ASP A 398 -38.90 10.66 -25.62
C ASP A 398 -40.12 11.27 -26.36
N LYS A 399 -40.04 12.56 -26.73
CA LYS A 399 -41.14 13.26 -27.41
C LYS A 399 -41.39 12.77 -28.84
N TYR A 400 -40.33 12.46 -29.58
CA TYR A 400 -40.45 12.05 -30.99
C TYR A 400 -40.34 10.53 -31.17
N LEU A 401 -40.27 9.76 -30.08
CA LEU A 401 -40.11 8.30 -30.06
C LEU A 401 -39.01 7.79 -31.03
N VAL A 402 -37.98 8.61 -31.26
CA VAL A 402 -36.95 8.33 -32.27
C VAL A 402 -36.16 7.11 -31.83
N GLY A 403 -36.28 6.01 -32.58
CA GLY A 403 -35.62 4.74 -32.29
C GLY A 403 -36.44 3.73 -31.49
N GLN A 404 -37.65 4.08 -31.04
CA GLN A 404 -38.56 3.11 -30.43
C GLN A 404 -39.41 2.42 -31.51
N ARG A 405 -39.21 1.11 -31.67
CA ARG A 405 -40.06 0.27 -32.50
C ARG A 405 -41.22 -0.23 -31.64
N LEU A 406 -42.45 0.06 -32.05
CA LEU A 406 -43.65 -0.49 -31.41
C LEU A 406 -43.58 -2.03 -31.42
N VAL A 407 -43.46 -2.63 -30.23
CA VAL A 407 -43.31 -4.09 -30.05
C VAL A 407 -44.55 -4.86 -30.53
N ASN A 408 -45.72 -4.21 -30.61
CA ASN A 408 -46.97 -4.78 -31.08
C ASN A 408 -47.36 -4.40 -32.52
N TYR A 409 -46.51 -3.69 -33.27
CA TYR A 409 -46.85 -3.24 -34.62
C TYR A 409 -46.43 -4.27 -35.68
N ASP A 410 -47.23 -5.33 -35.77
CA ASP A 410 -47.01 -6.45 -36.67
C ASP A 410 -47.75 -6.21 -38.01
N HIS A 411 -47.15 -5.42 -38.91
CA HIS A 411 -47.74 -5.06 -40.21
C HIS A 411 -48.21 -6.28 -41.03
N ARG A 412 -47.59 -7.45 -40.83
CA ARG A 412 -47.98 -8.68 -41.53
C ARG A 412 -49.33 -9.22 -41.07
N ARG A 413 -49.70 -9.09 -39.78
CA ARG A 413 -51.01 -9.53 -39.27
C ARG A 413 -52.15 -8.69 -39.85
N HIS A 414 -52.01 -7.38 -39.88
CA HIS A 414 -53.01 -6.49 -40.48
C HIS A 414 -53.16 -6.70 -41.99
N ARG A 415 -52.06 -6.92 -42.71
CA ARG A 415 -52.12 -7.22 -44.16
C ARG A 415 -52.82 -8.55 -44.44
N ASN A 416 -52.57 -9.58 -43.64
CA ASN A 416 -53.24 -10.87 -43.80
C ASN A 416 -54.73 -10.79 -43.42
N GLN A 417 -55.11 -10.02 -42.40
CA GLN A 417 -56.51 -9.79 -42.05
C GLN A 417 -57.28 -9.03 -43.15
N ALA A 418 -56.65 -8.03 -43.78
CA ALA A 418 -57.26 -7.29 -44.89
C ALA A 418 -57.50 -8.17 -46.14
N LEU A 419 -56.60 -9.12 -46.42
CA LEU A 419 -56.74 -10.09 -47.51
C LEU A 419 -57.81 -11.16 -47.22
N THR A 420 -58.05 -11.50 -45.94
CA THR A 420 -59.11 -12.45 -45.56
C THR A 420 -60.50 -11.83 -45.48
N SER A 421 -60.61 -10.50 -45.38
CA SER A 421 -61.90 -9.78 -45.40
C SER A 421 -62.35 -9.36 -46.80
N SER A 422 -61.53 -9.58 -47.83
CA SER A 422 -61.83 -9.28 -49.23
C SER A 422 -62.20 -10.52 -50.07
N ASN A 423 -62.33 -11.68 -49.43
CA ASN A 423 -62.94 -12.91 -49.94
C ASN A 423 -64.22 -13.16 -49.16
#